data_AF-A0A7T8KJP2-F1
#
_entry.id   AF-A0A7T8KJP2-F1
#
_cell.length_a   1.000
_cell.length_b   1.000
_cell.length_c   1.000
_cell.angle_alpha   90.00
_cell.angle_beta   90.00
_cell.angle_gamma   90.00
#
_symmetry.space_group_name_H-M   'P 1'
#
loop_
_entity.id
_entity.type
_entity.pdbx_description
1 polymer ?
#
loop_
_entity_poly.entity_id
_entity_poly.type
_entity_poly.pdbx_seq_one_letter_code
_entity_poly.pdbx_strand_id
1 'polypeptide(L)'
;MPFLRVFSALCLPGGGFVWGHFTVGYDESSLDQKSINAMCIFDENNKFGVLSISNTLGTKGLEIEEAMAKILYDESTPTRAQITSGIRRKLRFVLTDRCPAQENANRLLIERLANDELRRDLPPVQQIVCMMHHVAHQEKEFSEALSTETEALMQNIRMCLGYRQGSGWKKHNLAPGFRALTKIKTPFVSTVGCRFGDTYTNSLNILEYENEVRTILDSLAEKKLKDKQKLTEKQQALKECLTSEDWPRMRLEFGLCMVMWLHITGPLHTVVSRDTSFGTVKAALMECEDKCKMILDGMTVGDVVAELKNQHMSEQARKSLALYEGWLNQSNRHELEALQETMVNGVMNLQKKVDRDVPIIRALELNHDEKVPYTNRRCESVFAVYKALHKRLMSMNSENKAAVTRARMNNTPRWLGEKSVNDQAEMLKLSGEERKMVIENRRLARERWEKEIEDKYFKDLESLVEK
;
A
#
# COMPACT_ATOMS: atom_id res chain seq x y z
N MET A 1 22.57 12.63 -3.26
CA MET A 1 21.40 12.57 -4.16
C MET A 1 20.49 13.74 -3.81
N PRO A 2 20.24 14.71 -4.68
CA PRO A 2 19.43 15.87 -4.34
C PRO A 2 17.94 15.48 -4.34
N PHE A 3 17.27 15.87 -3.26
CA PHE A 3 15.86 15.76 -2.95
C PHE A 3 14.94 15.86 -4.18
N LEU A 4 14.13 14.81 -4.41
CA LEU A 4 12.95 14.91 -5.26
C LEU A 4 11.93 15.81 -4.56
N ARG A 5 11.89 17.09 -4.97
CA ARG A 5 10.80 18.02 -4.65
C ARG A 5 9.50 17.44 -5.21
N VAL A 6 8.70 16.80 -4.37
CA VAL A 6 7.25 16.68 -4.57
C VAL A 6 6.60 17.76 -3.68
N PHE A 7 6.75 19.01 -4.09
CA PHE A 7 5.98 20.13 -3.53
C PHE A 7 5.57 21.03 -4.68
N SER A 8 4.57 20.60 -5.45
CA SER A 8 3.96 21.46 -6.47
C SER A 8 2.44 21.28 -6.57
N ALA A 9 1.78 20.86 -5.49
CA ALA A 9 0.31 20.76 -5.47
C ALA A 9 -0.37 21.51 -4.30
N LEU A 10 0.39 22.15 -3.41
CA LEU A 10 -0.17 22.84 -2.23
C LEU A 10 0.13 24.35 -2.19
N CYS A 11 0.77 24.91 -3.22
CA CYS A 11 0.96 26.36 -3.33
C CYS A 11 0.11 26.91 -4.49
N LEU A 12 -1.14 27.28 -4.23
CA LEU A 12 -1.82 28.28 -5.05
C LEU A 12 -1.42 29.67 -4.52
N PRO A 13 -0.99 30.61 -5.39
CA PRO A 13 -0.69 31.96 -4.98
C PRO A 13 -1.99 32.75 -4.76
N GLY A 14 -2.08 33.48 -3.64
CA GLY A 14 -2.93 34.68 -3.56
C GLY A 14 -4.35 34.55 -2.99
N GLY A 15 -4.72 33.46 -2.31
CA GLY A 15 -6.01 33.37 -1.60
C GLY A 15 -5.80 33.17 -0.10
N GLY A 16 -6.42 34.00 0.74
CA GLY A 16 -6.52 33.73 2.18
C GLY A 16 -7.10 32.33 2.40
N PHE A 17 -6.27 31.41 2.89
CA PHE A 17 -6.61 30.00 2.90
C PHE A 17 -7.48 29.61 4.10
N VAL A 18 -8.77 29.39 3.85
CA VAL A 18 -9.62 28.57 4.73
C VAL A 18 -9.36 27.08 4.40
N TRP A 19 -8.21 26.55 4.81
CA TRP A 19 -8.05 25.09 4.94
C TRP A 19 -8.73 24.64 6.25
N GLY A 20 -9.54 23.58 6.26
CA GLY A 20 -9.90 22.91 7.51
C GLY A 20 -8.77 22.03 8.06
N HIS A 21 -9.10 20.87 8.64
CA HIS A 21 -8.09 20.04 9.31
C HIS A 21 -7.22 19.23 8.36
N PHE A 22 -6.02 18.87 8.85
CA PHE A 22 -5.12 17.94 8.20
C PHE A 22 -5.01 16.62 8.95
N THR A 23 -4.75 15.56 8.17
CA THR A 23 -4.27 14.27 8.67
C THR A 23 -2.88 14.01 8.10
N VAL A 24 -1.95 13.55 8.92
CA VAL A 24 -0.66 13.06 8.43
C VAL A 24 -0.57 11.55 8.58
N GLY A 25 0.07 10.89 7.63
CA GLY A 25 0.39 9.46 7.71
C GLY A 25 1.85 9.26 7.43
N TYR A 26 2.46 8.29 8.11
CA TYR A 26 3.79 7.78 7.77
C TYR A 26 3.61 6.43 7.10
N ASP A 27 4.33 6.14 6.02
CA ASP A 27 4.24 4.84 5.36
C ASP A 27 5.65 4.40 4.94
N GLU A 28 5.96 3.15 5.26
CA GLU A 28 7.24 2.51 5.02
C GLU A 28 7.09 1.47 3.92
N SER A 29 8.03 1.48 2.98
CA SER A 29 7.98 0.55 1.87
C SER A 29 9.39 0.25 1.33
N SER A 30 9.62 -1.00 0.94
CA SER A 30 10.93 -1.43 0.44
C SER A 30 11.11 -1.21 -1.07
N LEU A 31 12.28 -0.71 -1.47
CA LEU A 31 12.73 -0.60 -2.86
C LEU A 31 14.17 -1.10 -2.95
N ASP A 32 14.40 -2.15 -3.74
CA ASP A 32 15.72 -2.78 -3.93
C ASP A 32 16.42 -3.10 -2.58
N GLN A 33 15.67 -3.71 -1.65
CA GLN A 33 16.10 -4.05 -0.28
C GLN A 33 16.42 -2.85 0.64
N LYS A 34 16.17 -1.61 0.20
CA LYS A 34 16.28 -0.42 1.03
C LYS A 34 14.90 0.02 1.50
N SER A 35 14.79 0.40 2.77
CA SER A 35 13.57 1.03 3.28
C SER A 35 13.47 2.47 2.75
N ILE A 36 12.29 2.80 2.26
CA ILE A 36 11.91 4.15 1.86
C ILE A 36 10.65 4.51 2.63
N ASN A 37 10.71 5.67 3.28
CA ASN A 37 9.63 6.18 4.09
C ASN A 37 9.08 7.45 3.49
N ALA A 38 7.77 7.63 3.58
CA ALA A 38 7.08 8.83 3.17
C ALA A 38 6.20 9.34 4.30
N MET A 39 6.25 10.65 4.51
CA MET A 39 5.25 11.35 5.28
C MET A 39 4.27 11.99 4.31
N CYS A 40 3.03 11.56 4.38
CA CYS A 40 1.91 11.97 3.54
C CYS A 40 0.98 12.88 4.35
N ILE A 41 0.29 13.79 3.66
CA ILE A 41 -0.71 14.69 4.25
C ILE A 41 -2.02 14.61 3.47
N PHE A 42 -3.12 14.72 4.19
CA PHE A 42 -4.47 14.75 3.65
C PHE A 42 -5.20 15.95 4.24
N ASP A 43 -5.96 16.70 3.43
CA ASP A 43 -6.90 17.70 3.92
C ASP A 43 -8.28 17.10 4.24
N GLU A 44 -9.17 17.93 4.77
CA GLU A 44 -10.58 17.60 5.07
C GLU A 44 -11.38 17.09 3.86
N ASN A 45 -10.97 17.48 2.64
CA ASN A 45 -11.57 17.05 1.38
C ASN A 45 -10.87 15.81 0.80
N ASN A 46 -10.05 15.14 1.62
CA ASN A 46 -9.28 13.96 1.25
C ASN A 46 -8.35 14.24 0.05
N LYS A 47 -7.90 15.49 -0.15
CA LYS A 47 -6.84 15.82 -1.12
C LYS A 47 -5.51 15.41 -0.53
N PHE A 48 -4.69 14.80 -1.36
CA PHE A 48 -3.48 14.12 -0.93
C PHE A 48 -2.24 14.92 -1.33
N GLY A 49 -1.27 15.03 -0.41
CA GLY A 49 0.06 15.56 -0.63
C GLY A 49 1.14 14.68 0.00
N VAL A 50 2.39 14.88 -0.42
CA VAL A 50 3.56 14.24 0.16
C VAL A 50 4.44 15.32 0.78
N LEU A 51 4.71 15.23 2.08
CA LEU A 51 5.56 16.17 2.79
C LEU A 51 7.05 15.82 2.65
N SER A 52 7.37 14.54 2.63
CA SER A 52 8.75 14.09 2.46
C SER A 52 8.79 12.64 2.01
N ILE A 53 9.83 12.30 1.25
CA ILE A 53 10.25 10.92 0.98
C ILE A 53 11.72 10.84 1.38
N SER A 54 12.06 9.92 2.27
CA SER A 54 13.42 9.75 2.76
C SER A 54 13.80 8.27 2.82
N ASN A 55 15.09 8.00 2.68
CA ASN A 55 15.65 6.71 3.05
C ASN A 55 15.98 6.83 4.54
N THR A 56 15.15 6.27 5.40
CA THR A 56 15.44 6.22 6.84
C THR A 56 15.81 4.79 7.21
N LEU A 57 16.79 4.66 8.10
CA LEU A 57 17.23 3.37 8.66
C LEU A 57 16.45 2.98 9.93
N GLY A 58 15.55 3.87 10.37
CA GLY A 58 14.88 3.72 11.65
C GLY A 58 13.77 2.69 11.60
N THR A 59 13.86 1.66 12.42
CA THR A 59 12.81 0.64 12.61
C THR A 59 12.14 0.75 13.98
N LYS A 60 12.65 1.63 14.85
CA LYS A 60 12.13 1.86 16.20
C LYS A 60 11.23 3.08 16.22
N GLY A 61 10.22 3.07 17.10
CA GLY A 61 9.26 4.17 17.17
C GLY A 61 9.86 5.55 17.45
N LEU A 62 10.94 5.64 18.24
CA LEU A 62 11.63 6.92 18.47
C LEU A 62 12.29 7.45 17.18
N GLU A 63 12.95 6.60 16.41
CA GLU A 63 13.63 6.99 15.17
C GLU A 63 12.62 7.43 14.09
N ILE A 64 11.47 6.76 14.04
CA ILE A 64 10.34 7.13 13.17
C ILE A 64 9.76 8.48 13.60
N GLU A 65 9.55 8.69 14.90
CA GLU A 65 9.05 9.96 15.43
C GLU A 65 9.98 11.11 15.12
N GLU A 66 11.28 10.95 15.39
CA GLU A 66 12.29 11.98 15.10
C GLU A 66 12.31 12.36 13.61
N ALA A 67 12.13 11.37 12.74
CA ALA A 67 12.01 11.60 11.30
C ALA A 67 10.75 12.40 10.94
N MET A 68 9.60 12.06 11.54
CA MET A 68 8.34 12.80 11.36
C MET A 68 8.45 14.23 11.91
N ALA A 69 9.01 14.40 13.10
CA ALA A 69 9.23 15.69 13.73
C ALA A 69 10.17 16.56 12.88
N LYS A 70 11.27 16.01 12.37
CA LYS A 70 12.18 16.75 11.47
C LYS A 70 11.47 17.31 10.23
N ILE A 71 10.42 16.64 9.76
CA ILE A 71 9.60 17.12 8.62
C ILE A 71 8.61 18.20 9.07
N LEU A 72 7.92 18.00 10.20
CA LEU A 72 6.90 18.93 10.71
C LEU A 72 7.47 20.18 11.40
N TYR A 73 8.74 20.16 11.79
CA TYR A 73 9.48 21.25 12.41
C TYR A 73 10.63 21.73 11.50
N ASP A 74 10.56 21.43 10.19
CA ASP A 74 11.53 21.94 9.22
C ASP A 74 11.38 23.46 9.06
N GLU A 75 12.32 24.18 9.66
CA GLU A 75 12.45 25.64 9.58
C GLU A 75 13.69 26.06 8.77
N SER A 76 14.23 25.16 7.94
CA SER A 76 15.45 25.41 7.15
C SER A 76 15.32 26.59 6.17
N THR A 77 14.10 26.98 5.81
CA THR A 77 13.82 28.20 5.05
C THR A 77 12.56 28.89 5.58
N PRO A 78 12.39 30.22 5.37
CA PRO A 78 11.17 30.92 5.77
C PRO A 78 9.89 30.32 5.18
N THR A 79 9.95 29.89 3.91
CA THR A 79 8.82 29.21 3.25
C THR A 79 8.50 27.87 3.90
N ARG A 80 9.53 27.09 4.26
CA ARG A 80 9.35 25.81 4.96
C ARG A 80 8.71 26.03 6.33
N ALA A 81 9.24 26.97 7.11
CA ALA A 81 8.69 27.33 8.43
C ALA A 81 7.22 27.75 8.35
N GLN A 82 6.84 28.56 7.35
CA GLN A 82 5.45 28.98 7.15
C GLN A 82 4.53 27.80 6.80
N ILE A 83 4.96 26.89 5.93
CA ILE A 83 4.17 25.72 5.54
C ILE A 83 4.02 24.77 6.73
N THR A 84 5.12 24.42 7.40
CA THR A 84 5.13 23.42 8.46
C THR A 84 4.39 23.91 9.71
N SER A 85 4.50 25.20 10.06
CA SER A 85 3.66 25.81 11.10
C SER A 85 2.17 25.81 10.72
N GLY A 86 1.82 26.10 9.46
CA GLY A 86 0.45 26.01 8.96
C GLY A 86 -0.13 24.60 9.05
N ILE A 87 0.67 23.58 8.71
CA ILE A 87 0.30 22.17 8.88
C ILE A 87 0.12 21.86 10.36
N ARG A 88 1.10 22.20 11.20
CA ARG A 88 1.05 21.95 12.66
C ARG A 88 -0.16 22.59 13.30
N ARG A 89 -0.60 23.79 12.90
CA ARG A 89 -1.82 24.44 13.44
C ARG A 89 -3.14 23.81 13.00
N LYS A 90 -3.14 23.02 11.93
CA LYS A 90 -4.37 22.43 11.37
C LYS A 90 -4.41 20.91 11.49
N LEU A 91 -3.31 20.30 11.92
CA LEU A 91 -3.22 18.87 12.16
C LEU A 91 -4.26 18.45 13.21
N ARG A 92 -5.12 17.50 12.87
CA ARG A 92 -6.11 16.92 13.78
C ARG A 92 -5.88 15.43 13.97
N PHE A 93 -5.34 14.76 12.95
CA PHE A 93 -5.17 13.31 12.98
C PHE A 93 -3.77 12.84 12.56
N VAL A 94 -3.32 11.76 13.19
CA VAL A 94 -2.18 10.96 12.71
C VAL A 94 -2.69 9.56 12.36
N LEU A 95 -2.47 9.14 11.12
CA LEU A 95 -2.92 7.85 10.60
C LEU A 95 -1.89 6.76 10.90
N THR A 96 -2.35 5.59 11.37
CA THR A 96 -1.51 4.41 11.63
C THR A 96 -2.02 3.15 10.92
N ASP A 97 -1.11 2.29 10.48
CA ASP A 97 -1.40 0.91 10.08
C ASP A 97 -1.45 -0.09 11.25
N ARG A 98 -1.19 0.38 12.48
CA ARG A 98 -1.11 -0.38 13.74
C ARG A 98 0.11 -1.30 13.84
N CYS A 99 1.19 -0.98 13.12
CA CYS A 99 2.51 -1.51 13.39
C CYS A 99 3.02 -0.94 14.73
N PRO A 100 3.48 -1.77 15.69
CA PRO A 100 3.86 -1.31 17.03
C PRO A 100 4.88 -0.16 17.04
N ALA A 101 5.86 -0.19 16.12
CA ALA A 101 6.86 0.87 16.00
C ALA A 101 6.20 2.21 15.58
N GLN A 102 5.28 2.16 14.60
CA GLN A 102 4.57 3.35 14.13
C GLN A 102 3.58 3.87 15.18
N GLU A 103 2.89 3.00 15.90
CA GLU A 103 1.99 3.40 16.99
C GLU A 103 2.74 4.15 18.08
N ASN A 104 3.91 3.63 18.49
CA ASN A 104 4.74 4.30 19.45
C ASN A 104 5.27 5.65 18.90
N ALA A 105 5.66 5.69 17.63
CA ALA A 105 6.10 6.92 16.98
C ALA A 105 5.00 8.00 16.96
N ASN A 106 3.79 7.60 16.59
CA ASN A 106 2.62 8.48 16.55
C ASN A 106 2.26 8.99 17.95
N ARG A 107 2.32 8.14 18.98
CA ARG A 107 2.12 8.55 20.38
C ARG A 107 3.13 9.62 20.79
N LEU A 108 4.42 9.38 20.54
CA LEU A 108 5.50 10.33 20.86
C LEU A 108 5.34 11.65 20.07
N LEU A 109 4.92 11.58 18.81
CA LEU A 109 4.65 12.77 18.00
C LEU A 109 3.46 13.57 18.53
N ILE A 110 2.38 12.90 18.93
CA ILE A 110 1.20 13.54 19.53
C ILE A 110 1.59 14.22 20.85
N GLU A 111 2.42 13.59 21.68
CA GLU A 111 2.97 14.19 22.90
C GLU A 111 3.82 15.44 22.59
N ARG A 112 4.65 15.39 21.55
CA ARG A 112 5.42 16.57 21.10
C ARG A 112 4.50 17.70 20.63
N LEU A 113 3.47 17.38 19.84
CA LEU A 113 2.49 18.35 19.33
C LEU A 113 1.61 18.96 20.44
N ALA A 114 1.34 18.22 21.52
CA ALA A 114 0.62 18.73 22.68
C ALA A 114 1.41 19.80 23.45
N ASN A 115 2.75 19.73 23.39
CA ASN A 115 3.65 20.72 23.98
C ASN A 115 4.03 21.86 23.00
N ASP A 116 3.47 21.87 21.78
CA ASP A 116 3.75 22.89 20.78
C ASP A 116 2.99 24.19 21.10
N GLU A 117 3.72 25.29 21.28
CA GLU A 117 3.14 26.60 21.58
C GLU A 117 2.13 27.05 20.50
N LEU A 118 2.33 26.66 19.24
CA LEU A 118 1.41 26.97 18.15
C LEU A 118 0.05 26.28 18.28
N ARG A 119 -0.07 25.31 19.18
CA ARG A 119 -1.24 24.45 19.36
C ARG A 119 -1.88 24.54 20.74
N ARG A 120 -1.43 25.44 21.61
CA ARG A 120 -1.90 25.52 23.02
C ARG A 120 -3.43 25.58 23.16
N ASP A 121 -4.11 26.28 22.26
CA ASP A 121 -5.57 26.50 22.30
C ASP A 121 -6.35 25.64 21.29
N LEU A 122 -5.71 24.62 20.70
CA LEU A 122 -6.31 23.77 19.67
C LEU A 122 -6.71 22.40 20.24
N PRO A 123 -7.71 21.73 19.64
CA PRO A 123 -8.03 20.36 20.00
C PRO A 123 -6.81 19.43 19.93
N PRO A 124 -6.74 18.41 20.81
CA PRO A 124 -5.65 17.45 20.80
C PRO A 124 -5.61 16.70 19.47
N VAL A 125 -4.40 16.42 18.99
CA VAL A 125 -4.21 15.56 17.83
C VAL A 125 -4.54 14.13 18.23
N GLN A 126 -5.40 13.47 17.46
CA GLN A 126 -5.84 12.10 17.72
C GLN A 126 -5.19 11.12 16.76
N GLN A 127 -4.98 9.89 17.20
CA GLN A 127 -4.57 8.80 16.30
C GLN A 127 -5.80 8.17 15.66
N ILE A 128 -5.75 7.94 14.34
CA ILE A 128 -6.79 7.20 13.60
C ILE A 128 -6.17 5.99 12.91
N VAL A 129 -6.97 4.95 12.68
CA VAL A 129 -6.51 3.69 12.09
C VAL A 129 -6.77 3.67 10.59
N CYS A 130 -5.82 3.13 9.83
CA CYS A 130 -5.99 2.86 8.42
C CYS A 130 -6.96 1.68 8.22
N MET A 131 -8.18 1.98 7.79
CA MET A 131 -9.22 0.98 7.56
C MET A 131 -8.90 0.03 6.41
N MET A 132 -8.03 0.41 5.47
CA MET A 132 -7.55 -0.52 4.43
C MET A 132 -6.60 -1.58 5.00
N HIS A 133 -5.79 -1.23 6.01
CA HIS A 133 -4.96 -2.22 6.71
C HIS A 133 -5.82 -3.09 7.62
N HIS A 134 -6.91 -2.54 8.17
CA HIS A 134 -7.91 -3.34 8.88
C HIS A 134 -8.50 -4.43 7.98
N VAL A 135 -9.05 -4.04 6.82
CA VAL A 135 -9.59 -4.95 5.80
C VAL A 135 -8.56 -5.99 5.34
N ALA A 136 -7.33 -5.56 5.06
CA ALA A 136 -6.26 -6.47 4.65
C ALA A 136 -5.89 -7.50 5.72
N HIS A 137 -5.84 -7.08 6.98
CA HIS A 137 -5.63 -8.00 8.10
C HIS A 137 -6.80 -8.96 8.27
N GLN A 138 -8.04 -8.53 8.14
CA GLN A 138 -9.20 -9.44 8.28
C GLN A 138 -9.12 -10.62 7.31
N GLU A 139 -8.81 -10.37 6.03
CA GLU A 139 -8.64 -11.45 5.05
C GLU A 139 -7.42 -12.33 5.38
N LYS A 140 -6.30 -11.73 5.79
CA LYS A 140 -5.08 -12.47 6.16
C LYS A 140 -5.34 -13.40 7.35
N GLU A 141 -5.82 -12.85 8.46
CA GLU A 141 -6.07 -13.57 9.72
C GLU A 141 -7.12 -14.67 9.54
N PHE A 142 -8.13 -14.44 8.68
CA PHE A 142 -9.07 -15.49 8.31
C PHE A 142 -8.38 -16.62 7.53
N SER A 143 -7.54 -16.27 6.55
CA SER A 143 -6.86 -17.27 5.71
C SER A 143 -5.85 -18.14 6.47
N GLU A 144 -5.37 -17.70 7.64
CA GLU A 144 -4.49 -18.48 8.51
C GLU A 144 -5.21 -19.63 9.24
N ALA A 145 -6.55 -19.66 9.24
CA ALA A 145 -7.33 -20.76 9.79
C ALA A 145 -7.58 -21.90 8.79
N LEU A 146 -7.22 -21.70 7.50
CA LEU A 146 -7.37 -22.73 6.47
C LEU A 146 -6.39 -23.88 6.70
N SER A 147 -6.67 -25.03 6.09
CA SER A 147 -5.72 -26.14 6.15
C SER A 147 -4.43 -25.82 5.39
N THR A 148 -3.35 -26.48 5.77
CA THR A 148 -2.04 -26.33 5.12
C THR A 148 -2.09 -26.66 3.63
N GLU A 149 -2.91 -27.64 3.22
CA GLU A 149 -3.11 -27.98 1.81
C GLU A 149 -3.83 -26.86 1.05
N THR A 150 -4.89 -26.28 1.63
CA THR A 150 -5.62 -25.15 1.04
C THR A 150 -4.72 -23.92 0.90
N GLU A 151 -3.91 -23.62 1.93
CA GLU A 151 -2.96 -22.51 1.88
C GLU A 151 -1.91 -22.74 0.78
N ALA A 152 -1.31 -23.94 0.72
CA ALA A 152 -0.35 -24.31 -0.30
C ALA A 152 -0.94 -24.21 -1.71
N LEU A 153 -2.18 -24.66 -1.88
CA LEU A 153 -2.92 -24.55 -3.14
C LEU A 153 -3.18 -23.09 -3.51
N MET A 154 -3.59 -22.24 -2.58
CA MET A 154 -3.77 -20.80 -2.79
C MET A 154 -2.46 -20.14 -3.27
N GLN A 155 -1.31 -20.50 -2.68
CA GLN A 155 0.00 -20.02 -3.14
C GLN A 155 0.30 -20.48 -4.57
N ASN A 156 0.03 -21.75 -4.89
CA ASN A 156 0.23 -22.28 -6.25
C ASN A 156 -0.68 -21.56 -7.27
N ILE A 157 -1.93 -21.27 -6.92
CA ILE A 157 -2.86 -20.48 -7.76
C ILE A 157 -2.29 -19.08 -8.03
N ARG A 158 -1.86 -18.36 -6.98
CA ARG A 158 -1.24 -17.02 -7.09
C ARG A 158 -0.01 -17.02 -8.01
N MET A 159 0.78 -18.09 -7.99
CA MET A 159 2.01 -18.23 -8.78
C MET A 159 1.77 -18.67 -10.22
N CYS A 160 0.86 -19.61 -10.44
CA CYS A 160 0.61 -20.20 -11.75
C CYS A 160 -0.41 -19.41 -12.58
N LEU A 161 -1.46 -18.87 -11.96
CA LEU A 161 -2.59 -18.24 -12.66
C LEU A 161 -2.61 -16.72 -12.52
N GLY A 162 -2.00 -16.18 -11.46
CA GLY A 162 -1.90 -14.74 -11.21
C GLY A 162 -1.11 -13.99 -12.28
N TYR A 163 -1.71 -12.93 -12.86
CA TYR A 163 -1.07 -12.13 -13.90
C TYR A 163 0.14 -11.33 -13.38
N ARG A 164 1.32 -11.47 -13.99
CA ARG A 164 2.52 -10.66 -13.70
C ARG A 164 3.28 -10.22 -14.96
N GLN A 165 3.76 -8.97 -14.98
CA GLN A 165 4.52 -8.39 -16.11
C GLN A 165 6.06 -8.61 -16.06
N GLY A 166 6.60 -9.51 -15.23
CA GLY A 166 8.05 -9.70 -15.01
C GLY A 166 8.64 -11.05 -15.47
N SER A 167 9.91 -11.06 -15.89
CA SER A 167 10.59 -12.14 -16.64
C SER A 167 10.94 -13.42 -15.87
N GLY A 168 11.07 -13.42 -14.54
CA GLY A 168 11.49 -14.61 -13.78
C GLY A 168 10.40 -15.65 -13.50
N TRP A 169 9.13 -15.23 -13.44
CA TRP A 169 7.98 -16.07 -13.05
C TRP A 169 7.17 -16.58 -14.25
N LYS A 170 7.50 -16.16 -15.47
CA LYS A 170 6.86 -16.63 -16.71
C LYS A 170 6.88 -18.16 -16.85
N LYS A 171 7.85 -18.84 -16.24
CA LYS A 171 8.02 -20.30 -16.31
C LYS A 171 6.83 -21.09 -15.75
N HIS A 172 6.09 -20.52 -14.80
CA HIS A 172 4.92 -21.15 -14.19
C HIS A 172 3.59 -20.68 -14.80
N ASN A 173 3.63 -19.64 -15.64
CA ASN A 173 2.45 -18.88 -16.04
C ASN A 173 1.51 -19.70 -16.93
N LEU A 174 0.29 -19.91 -16.44
CA LEU A 174 -0.80 -20.58 -17.13
C LEU A 174 -1.79 -19.60 -17.79
N ALA A 175 -1.64 -18.29 -17.56
CA ALA A 175 -2.54 -17.27 -18.11
C ALA A 175 -2.70 -17.32 -19.65
N PRO A 176 -1.66 -17.62 -20.46
CA PRO A 176 -1.84 -17.78 -21.91
C PRO A 176 -2.74 -18.97 -22.26
N GLY A 177 -2.58 -20.11 -21.57
CA GLY A 177 -3.43 -21.29 -21.75
C GLY A 177 -4.87 -20.99 -21.33
N PHE A 178 -5.04 -20.30 -20.20
CA PHE A 178 -6.34 -19.85 -19.72
C PHE A 178 -7.06 -18.97 -20.74
N ARG A 179 -6.37 -17.96 -21.27
CA ARG A 179 -6.93 -17.06 -22.30
C ARG A 179 -7.25 -17.79 -23.60
N ALA A 180 -6.45 -18.78 -23.99
CA ALA A 180 -6.70 -19.56 -25.19
C ALA A 180 -7.99 -20.38 -25.08
N LEU A 181 -8.24 -20.96 -23.89
CA LEU A 181 -9.42 -21.78 -23.60
C LEU A 181 -10.68 -20.94 -23.40
N THR A 182 -10.63 -19.96 -22.50
CA THR A 182 -11.81 -19.19 -22.04
C THR A 182 -12.10 -17.93 -22.85
N LYS A 183 -11.17 -17.50 -23.70
CA LYS A 183 -11.18 -16.22 -24.44
C LYS A 183 -11.17 -14.97 -23.57
N ILE A 184 -11.08 -15.09 -22.25
CA ILE A 184 -10.96 -13.96 -21.31
C ILE A 184 -9.53 -13.82 -20.78
N LYS A 185 -9.18 -12.65 -20.27
CA LYS A 185 -7.94 -12.49 -19.49
C LYS A 185 -8.09 -13.28 -18.19
N THR A 186 -7.01 -13.90 -17.72
CA THR A 186 -6.99 -14.57 -16.41
C THR A 186 -7.57 -13.65 -15.33
N PRO A 187 -8.64 -14.05 -14.62
CA PRO A 187 -9.22 -13.27 -13.54
C PRO A 187 -8.44 -13.45 -12.23
N PHE A 188 -7.56 -14.46 -12.17
CA PHE A 188 -6.70 -14.73 -11.03
C PHE A 188 -5.68 -13.62 -10.81
N VAL A 189 -5.48 -13.31 -9.53
CA VAL A 189 -4.61 -12.24 -9.05
C VAL A 189 -3.43 -12.80 -8.28
N SER A 190 -2.39 -11.99 -8.19
CA SER A 190 -1.18 -12.35 -7.46
C SER A 190 -1.01 -11.41 -6.27
N THR A 191 -0.27 -11.84 -5.25
CA THR A 191 0.07 -11.01 -4.08
C THR A 191 0.88 -9.75 -4.41
N VAL A 192 1.56 -9.70 -5.56
CA VAL A 192 2.34 -8.53 -5.96
C VAL A 192 1.41 -7.43 -6.44
N GLY A 193 1.37 -6.34 -5.68
CA GLY A 193 0.52 -5.17 -5.97
C GLY A 193 -0.92 -5.32 -5.51
N CYS A 194 -1.27 -6.42 -4.83
CA CYS A 194 -2.57 -6.67 -4.23
C CYS A 194 -2.36 -6.80 -2.71
N ARG A 195 -2.92 -5.89 -1.91
CA ARG A 195 -2.80 -5.91 -0.44
C ARG A 195 -3.93 -6.70 0.24
N PHE A 196 -5.06 -6.84 -0.44
CA PHE A 196 -6.28 -7.45 0.06
C PHE A 196 -7.16 -7.85 -1.13
N GLY A 197 -8.16 -8.68 -0.87
CA GLY A 197 -9.09 -9.25 -1.82
C GLY A 197 -8.47 -10.33 -2.72
N ASP A 198 -7.21 -10.71 -2.52
CA ASP A 198 -6.54 -11.66 -3.40
C ASP A 198 -6.91 -13.10 -3.08
N THR A 199 -7.03 -13.44 -1.79
CA THR A 199 -7.59 -14.71 -1.32
C THR A 199 -9.04 -14.82 -1.77
N TYR A 200 -9.86 -13.79 -1.54
CA TYR A 200 -11.25 -13.76 -2.00
C TYR A 200 -11.36 -13.95 -3.52
N THR A 201 -10.64 -13.14 -4.30
CA THR A 201 -10.71 -13.18 -5.77
C THR A 201 -10.25 -14.53 -6.31
N ASN A 202 -9.15 -15.07 -5.81
CA ASN A 202 -8.65 -16.37 -6.28
C ASN A 202 -9.54 -17.53 -5.84
N SER A 203 -10.13 -17.46 -4.64
CA SER A 203 -11.13 -18.43 -4.18
C SER A 203 -12.34 -18.43 -5.11
N LEU A 204 -12.92 -17.27 -5.35
CA LEU A 204 -14.07 -17.13 -6.25
C LEU A 204 -13.77 -17.69 -7.65
N ASN A 205 -12.60 -17.36 -8.20
CA ASN A 205 -12.22 -17.80 -9.54
C ASN A 205 -11.85 -19.29 -9.65
N ILE A 206 -11.23 -19.90 -8.63
CA ILE A 206 -10.90 -21.34 -8.71
C ILE A 206 -12.17 -22.19 -8.63
N LEU A 207 -13.18 -21.73 -7.89
CA LEU A 207 -14.47 -22.41 -7.79
C LEU A 207 -15.26 -22.35 -9.10
N GLU A 208 -15.17 -21.24 -9.83
CA GLU A 208 -15.84 -21.08 -11.13
C GLU A 208 -15.10 -21.79 -12.26
N TYR A 209 -13.78 -21.66 -12.31
CA TYR A 209 -12.95 -22.11 -13.44
C TYR A 209 -12.15 -23.38 -13.15
N GLU A 210 -12.58 -24.20 -12.20
CA GLU A 210 -11.90 -25.43 -11.79
C GLU A 210 -11.59 -26.32 -13.01
N ASN A 211 -12.60 -26.56 -13.86
CA ASN A 211 -12.51 -27.44 -15.02
C ASN A 211 -11.54 -26.91 -16.08
N GLU A 212 -11.57 -25.61 -16.31
CA GLU A 212 -10.68 -24.92 -17.23
C GLU A 212 -9.23 -25.03 -16.75
N VAL A 213 -8.99 -24.81 -15.46
CA VAL A 213 -7.65 -24.93 -14.85
C VAL A 213 -7.13 -26.36 -14.99
N ARG A 214 -7.96 -27.38 -14.71
CA ARG A 214 -7.61 -28.80 -14.93
C ARG A 214 -7.24 -29.07 -16.39
N THR A 215 -8.12 -28.66 -17.31
CA THR A 215 -7.92 -28.85 -18.76
C THR A 215 -6.61 -28.24 -19.25
N ILE A 216 -6.25 -27.04 -18.75
CA ILE A 216 -4.99 -26.36 -19.11
C ILE A 216 -3.78 -27.14 -18.58
N LEU A 217 -3.85 -27.63 -17.33
CA LEU A 217 -2.78 -28.40 -16.71
C LEU A 217 -2.56 -29.74 -17.43
N ASP A 218 -3.64 -30.42 -17.81
CA ASP A 218 -3.58 -31.68 -18.55
C ASP A 218 -3.02 -31.48 -19.95
N SER A 219 -3.53 -30.50 -20.69
CA SER A 219 -3.02 -30.15 -22.01
C SER A 219 -1.53 -29.76 -21.97
N LEU A 220 -1.12 -29.03 -20.92
CA LEU A 220 0.28 -28.66 -20.73
C LEU A 220 1.14 -29.87 -20.37
N ALA A 221 0.65 -30.78 -19.54
CA ALA A 221 1.34 -32.01 -19.17
C ALA A 221 1.58 -32.90 -20.39
N GLU A 222 0.57 -33.12 -21.21
CA GLU A 222 0.67 -33.89 -22.46
C GLU A 222 1.67 -33.26 -23.43
N LYS A 223 1.60 -31.94 -23.62
CA LYS A 223 2.54 -31.21 -24.48
C LYS A 223 3.98 -31.36 -23.99
N LYS A 224 4.21 -31.12 -22.69
CA LYS A 224 5.55 -31.24 -22.12
C LYS A 224 6.08 -32.66 -22.18
N LEU A 225 5.24 -33.67 -21.97
CA LEU A 225 5.62 -35.07 -22.13
C LEU A 225 6.10 -35.37 -23.55
N LYS A 226 5.37 -34.90 -24.58
CA LYS A 226 5.79 -35.00 -26.00
C LYS A 226 7.12 -34.29 -26.26
N ASP A 227 7.33 -33.14 -25.63
CA ASP A 227 8.56 -32.35 -25.73
C ASP A 227 9.71 -32.87 -24.82
N LYS A 228 9.55 -34.01 -24.14
CA LYS A 228 10.49 -34.57 -23.13
C LYS A 228 10.82 -33.59 -21.99
N GLN A 229 9.89 -32.70 -21.66
CA GLN A 229 9.96 -31.76 -20.56
C GLN A 229 9.01 -32.17 -19.41
N LYS A 230 9.22 -31.60 -18.22
CA LYS A 230 8.34 -31.80 -17.06
C LYS A 230 7.56 -30.53 -16.72
N LEU A 231 6.39 -30.68 -16.11
CA LEU A 231 5.74 -29.57 -15.42
C LEU A 231 6.71 -28.98 -14.39
N THR A 232 6.58 -27.68 -14.14
CA THR A 232 7.32 -27.09 -13.02
C THR A 232 6.74 -27.60 -11.70
N GLU A 233 7.53 -27.61 -10.63
CA GLU A 233 7.09 -28.04 -9.29
C GLU A 233 5.74 -27.44 -8.88
N LYS A 234 5.55 -26.13 -9.07
CA LYS A 234 4.30 -25.44 -8.73
C LYS A 234 3.11 -25.83 -9.61
N GLN A 235 3.34 -26.12 -10.89
CA GLN A 235 2.29 -26.62 -11.79
C GLN A 235 1.91 -28.05 -11.46
N GLN A 236 2.90 -28.88 -11.10
CA GLN A 236 2.69 -30.27 -10.69
C GLN A 236 1.90 -30.31 -9.38
N ALA A 237 2.33 -29.55 -8.37
CA ALA A 237 1.62 -29.44 -7.09
C ALA A 237 0.19 -28.92 -7.25
N LEU A 238 -0.03 -27.92 -8.10
CA LEU A 238 -1.39 -27.44 -8.43
C LEU A 238 -2.24 -28.56 -9.04
N LYS A 239 -1.69 -29.32 -10.00
CA LYS A 239 -2.39 -30.45 -10.62
C LYS A 239 -2.73 -31.54 -9.61
N GLU A 240 -1.76 -31.94 -8.79
CA GLU A 240 -1.92 -32.98 -7.76
C GLU A 240 -2.99 -32.62 -6.74
N CYS A 241 -2.98 -31.38 -6.23
CA CYS A 241 -3.98 -30.92 -5.25
C CYS A 241 -5.39 -30.88 -5.85
N LEU A 242 -5.54 -30.49 -7.12
CA LEU A 242 -6.85 -30.53 -7.77
C LEU A 242 -7.32 -31.98 -7.95
N THR A 243 -6.44 -32.93 -8.23
CA THR A 243 -6.82 -34.34 -8.44
C THR A 243 -6.82 -35.18 -7.16
N SER A 244 -6.52 -34.61 -5.99
CA SER A 244 -6.42 -35.37 -4.74
C SER A 244 -7.80 -35.66 -4.13
N GLU A 245 -7.83 -36.63 -3.22
CA GLU A 245 -9.01 -36.95 -2.41
C GLU A 245 -9.37 -35.80 -1.43
N ASP A 246 -8.41 -34.91 -1.13
CA ASP A 246 -8.62 -33.71 -0.30
C ASP A 246 -9.29 -32.56 -1.04
N TRP A 247 -9.38 -32.60 -2.38
CA TRP A 247 -9.95 -31.49 -3.15
C TRP A 247 -11.36 -31.08 -2.72
N PRO A 248 -12.31 -31.99 -2.44
CA PRO A 248 -13.64 -31.60 -1.95
C PRO A 248 -13.58 -30.74 -0.68
N ARG A 249 -12.72 -31.09 0.28
CA ARG A 249 -12.49 -30.31 1.51
C ARG A 249 -11.87 -28.95 1.20
N MET A 250 -10.77 -28.91 0.43
CA MET A 250 -10.12 -27.65 0.04
C MET A 250 -11.08 -26.72 -0.72
N ARG A 251 -11.93 -27.28 -1.59
CA ARG A 251 -12.98 -26.56 -2.33
C ARG A 251 -13.98 -25.90 -1.39
N LEU A 252 -14.40 -26.60 -0.32
CA LEU A 252 -15.27 -26.02 0.70
C LEU A 252 -14.59 -24.86 1.43
N GLU A 253 -13.29 -24.97 1.73
CA GLU A 253 -12.50 -23.92 2.38
C GLU A 253 -12.28 -22.68 1.49
N PHE A 254 -12.09 -22.85 0.16
CA PHE A 254 -12.13 -21.72 -0.77
C PHE A 254 -13.51 -21.06 -0.80
N GLY A 255 -14.57 -21.84 -0.79
CA GLY A 255 -15.94 -21.31 -0.68
C GLY A 255 -16.13 -20.53 0.61
N LEU A 256 -15.52 -21.00 1.71
CA LEU A 256 -15.55 -20.32 2.99
C LEU A 256 -14.85 -18.95 2.95
N CYS A 257 -13.66 -18.87 2.35
CA CYS A 257 -12.98 -17.59 2.10
C CYS A 257 -13.87 -16.60 1.34
N MET A 258 -14.60 -17.09 0.34
CA MET A 258 -15.51 -16.28 -0.46
C MET A 258 -16.67 -15.75 0.38
N VAL A 259 -17.40 -16.62 1.10
CA VAL A 259 -18.57 -16.20 1.87
C VAL A 259 -18.19 -15.29 3.04
N MET A 260 -17.06 -15.55 3.71
CA MET A 260 -16.59 -14.71 4.81
C MET A 260 -16.19 -13.32 4.34
N TRP A 261 -15.55 -13.22 3.18
CA TRP A 261 -15.32 -11.92 2.55
C TRP A 261 -16.63 -11.22 2.23
N LEU A 262 -17.59 -11.89 1.58
CA LEU A 262 -18.87 -11.25 1.22
C LEU A 262 -19.69 -10.82 2.43
N HIS A 263 -19.65 -11.59 3.51
CA HIS A 263 -20.46 -11.35 4.71
C HIS A 263 -19.84 -10.29 5.63
N ILE A 264 -18.54 -10.40 5.94
CA ILE A 264 -17.86 -9.59 6.96
C ILE A 264 -17.01 -8.47 6.33
N THR A 265 -16.00 -8.83 5.54
CA THR A 265 -14.93 -7.91 5.11
C THR A 265 -15.36 -6.97 3.97
N GLY A 266 -16.14 -7.49 3.03
CA GLY A 266 -16.55 -6.84 1.79
C GLY A 266 -17.45 -5.62 1.98
N PRO A 267 -18.46 -5.67 2.87
CA PRO A 267 -19.28 -4.51 3.21
C PRO A 267 -18.45 -3.35 3.75
N LEU A 268 -17.57 -3.62 4.74
CA LEU A 268 -16.64 -2.62 5.27
C LEU A 268 -15.71 -2.07 4.18
N HIS A 269 -15.06 -2.96 3.41
CA HIS A 269 -14.19 -2.58 2.30
C HIS A 269 -14.88 -1.65 1.29
N THR A 270 -16.14 -1.91 0.96
CA THR A 270 -16.94 -1.11 0.02
C THR A 270 -17.14 0.31 0.53
N VAL A 271 -17.39 0.46 1.82
CA VAL A 271 -17.56 1.76 2.48
C VAL A 271 -16.23 2.52 2.53
N VAL A 272 -15.18 1.91 3.07
CA VAL A 272 -13.89 2.58 3.31
C VAL A 272 -13.09 2.86 2.03
N SER A 273 -13.46 2.21 0.92
CA SER A 273 -12.91 2.49 -0.41
C SER A 273 -13.48 3.75 -1.08
N ARG A 274 -14.55 4.32 -0.52
CA ARG A 274 -15.23 5.51 -1.07
C ARG A 274 -14.91 6.74 -0.23
N ASP A 275 -15.09 7.91 -0.82
CA ASP A 275 -15.08 9.17 -0.06
C ASP A 275 -16.40 9.29 0.70
N THR A 276 -16.39 8.95 1.99
CA THR A 276 -17.60 8.81 2.81
C THR A 276 -17.42 9.47 4.19
N SER A 277 -18.52 9.57 4.94
CA SER A 277 -18.56 10.21 6.26
C SER A 277 -18.01 9.28 7.35
N PHE A 278 -17.56 9.87 8.47
CA PHE A 278 -17.19 9.13 9.67
C PHE A 278 -18.32 8.24 10.17
N GLY A 279 -19.55 8.75 10.19
CA GLY A 279 -20.72 8.01 10.66
C GLY A 279 -20.94 6.73 9.85
N THR A 280 -20.77 6.80 8.53
CA THR A 280 -20.89 5.63 7.65
C THR A 280 -19.77 4.62 7.89
N VAL A 281 -18.51 5.06 8.05
CA VAL A 281 -17.38 4.17 8.35
C VAL A 281 -17.56 3.50 9.71
N LYS A 282 -17.94 4.28 10.73
CA LYS A 282 -18.20 3.78 12.09
C LYS A 282 -19.30 2.73 12.08
N ALA A 283 -20.44 3.01 11.43
CA ALA A 283 -21.55 2.06 11.31
C ALA A 283 -21.12 0.75 10.61
N ALA A 284 -20.42 0.84 9.48
CA ALA A 284 -19.95 -0.34 8.76
C ALA A 284 -18.94 -1.18 9.58
N LEU A 285 -18.11 -0.53 10.39
CA LEU A 285 -17.20 -1.22 11.29
C LEU A 285 -17.93 -1.88 12.46
N MET A 286 -19.01 -1.28 12.99
CA MET A 286 -19.84 -1.91 14.02
C MET A 286 -20.58 -3.13 13.46
N GLU A 287 -21.15 -3.00 12.25
CA GLU A 287 -21.79 -4.12 11.56
C GLU A 287 -20.82 -5.29 11.35
N CYS A 288 -19.56 -4.99 11.04
CA CYS A 288 -18.51 -5.98 10.93
C CYS A 288 -18.26 -6.72 12.25
N GLU A 289 -18.17 -6.01 13.38
CA GLU A 289 -18.05 -6.62 14.72
C GLU A 289 -19.28 -7.47 15.09
N ASP A 290 -20.49 -6.98 14.80
CA ASP A 290 -21.73 -7.69 15.10
C ASP A 290 -21.81 -9.01 14.33
N LYS A 291 -21.44 -9.00 13.04
CA LYS A 291 -21.37 -10.23 12.23
C LYS A 291 -20.34 -11.24 12.75
N CYS A 292 -19.19 -10.77 13.23
CA CYS A 292 -18.23 -11.66 13.87
C CYS A 292 -18.83 -12.30 15.13
N LYS A 293 -19.49 -11.50 15.99
CA LYS A 293 -20.18 -12.02 17.19
C LYS A 293 -21.25 -13.04 16.84
N MET A 294 -22.08 -12.78 15.83
CA MET A 294 -23.10 -13.73 15.39
C MET A 294 -22.52 -15.12 15.06
N ILE A 295 -21.37 -15.16 14.37
CA ILE A 295 -20.68 -16.43 14.06
C ILE A 295 -20.11 -17.07 15.32
N LEU A 296 -19.49 -16.30 16.20
CA LEU A 296 -18.95 -16.80 17.47
C LEU A 296 -20.06 -17.29 18.43
N ASP A 297 -21.26 -16.71 18.33
CA ASP A 297 -22.44 -17.06 19.13
C ASP A 297 -23.24 -18.24 18.53
N GLY A 298 -22.77 -18.83 17.43
CA GLY A 298 -23.29 -20.09 16.90
C GLY A 298 -23.97 -20.03 15.53
N MET A 299 -23.86 -18.91 14.79
CA MET A 299 -24.31 -18.87 13.39
C MET A 299 -23.53 -19.90 12.55
N THR A 300 -24.26 -20.72 11.80
CA THR A 300 -23.65 -21.79 10.98
C THR A 300 -23.21 -21.26 9.62
N VAL A 301 -22.34 -22.02 8.92
CA VAL A 301 -21.99 -21.72 7.51
C VAL A 301 -23.25 -21.61 6.64
N GLY A 302 -24.25 -22.46 6.88
CA GLY A 302 -25.52 -22.44 6.16
C GLY A 302 -26.33 -21.16 6.39
N ASP A 303 -26.36 -20.67 7.64
CA ASP A 303 -27.03 -19.41 7.98
C ASP A 303 -26.37 -18.21 7.29
N VAL A 304 -25.05 -18.17 7.22
CA VAL A 304 -24.31 -17.13 6.50
C VAL A 304 -24.65 -17.14 5.01
N VAL A 305 -24.68 -18.33 4.39
CA VAL A 305 -25.09 -18.48 2.98
C VAL A 305 -26.53 -18.00 2.78
N ALA A 306 -27.44 -18.34 3.69
CA ALA A 306 -28.84 -17.92 3.63
C ALA A 306 -28.98 -16.39 3.72
N GLU A 307 -28.22 -15.72 4.59
CA GLU A 307 -28.22 -14.26 4.68
C GLU A 307 -27.70 -13.62 3.39
N LEU A 308 -26.57 -14.14 2.86
CA LEU A 308 -25.94 -13.60 1.66
C LEU A 308 -26.87 -13.62 0.45
N LYS A 309 -27.75 -14.62 0.30
CA LYS A 309 -28.71 -14.69 -0.82
C LYS A 309 -29.61 -13.47 -0.95
N ASN A 310 -29.91 -12.79 0.17
CA ASN A 310 -30.76 -11.61 0.20
C ASN A 310 -29.99 -10.31 -0.02
N GLN A 311 -28.66 -10.38 -0.16
CA GLN A 311 -27.81 -9.21 -0.34
C GLN A 311 -27.53 -8.91 -1.81
N HIS A 312 -27.32 -7.64 -2.12
CA HIS A 312 -26.92 -7.21 -3.45
C HIS A 312 -25.44 -7.59 -3.72
N MET A 313 -25.21 -8.51 -4.64
CA MET A 313 -23.87 -8.93 -5.07
C MET A 313 -23.75 -9.06 -6.60
N SER A 314 -22.49 -9.12 -7.07
CA SER A 314 -22.20 -9.30 -8.50
C SER A 314 -22.78 -10.62 -9.04
N GLU A 315 -23.02 -10.69 -10.34
CA GLU A 315 -23.51 -11.92 -10.97
C GLU A 315 -22.55 -13.10 -10.75
N GLN A 316 -21.24 -12.83 -10.81
CA GLN A 316 -20.21 -13.83 -10.56
C GLN A 316 -20.30 -14.38 -9.12
N ALA A 317 -20.37 -13.48 -8.13
CA ALA A 317 -20.52 -13.89 -6.72
C ALA A 317 -21.80 -14.70 -6.48
N ARG A 318 -22.93 -14.32 -7.12
CA ARG A 318 -24.18 -15.10 -7.06
C ARG A 318 -24.02 -16.52 -7.60
N LYS A 319 -23.37 -16.68 -8.76
CA LYS A 319 -23.11 -17.99 -9.36
C LYS A 319 -22.22 -18.85 -8.46
N SER A 320 -21.11 -18.29 -7.97
CA SER A 320 -20.20 -19.01 -7.07
C SER A 320 -20.86 -19.36 -5.73
N LEU A 321 -21.72 -18.50 -5.18
CA LEU A 321 -22.49 -18.80 -3.96
C LEU A 321 -23.46 -19.97 -4.17
N ALA A 322 -24.16 -20.02 -5.31
CA ALA A 322 -25.06 -21.12 -5.65
C ALA A 322 -24.31 -22.45 -5.84
N LEU A 323 -23.12 -22.43 -6.45
CA LEU A 323 -22.26 -23.60 -6.56
C LEU A 323 -21.80 -24.08 -5.17
N TYR A 324 -21.36 -23.15 -4.33
CA TYR A 324 -20.92 -23.43 -2.97
C TYR A 324 -22.02 -24.05 -2.11
N GLU A 325 -23.23 -23.51 -2.17
CA GLU A 325 -24.40 -24.10 -1.52
C GLU A 325 -24.67 -25.53 -2.02
N GLY A 326 -24.57 -25.77 -3.33
CA GLY A 326 -24.71 -27.10 -3.90
C GLY A 326 -23.72 -28.10 -3.29
N TRP A 327 -22.48 -27.68 -3.06
CA TRP A 327 -21.47 -28.53 -2.40
C TRP A 327 -21.73 -28.72 -0.90
N LEU A 328 -22.15 -27.67 -0.19
CA LEU A 328 -22.54 -27.80 1.22
C LEU A 328 -23.65 -28.83 1.40
N ASN A 329 -24.67 -28.81 0.54
CA ASN A 329 -25.80 -29.74 0.59
C ASN A 329 -25.40 -31.20 0.24
N GLN A 330 -24.27 -31.40 -0.43
CA GLN A 330 -23.73 -32.73 -0.76
C GLN A 330 -22.71 -33.22 0.25
N SER A 331 -22.24 -32.34 1.15
CA SER A 331 -21.21 -32.66 2.13
C SER A 331 -21.80 -33.50 3.25
N ASN A 332 -21.00 -34.41 3.78
CA ASN A 332 -21.39 -35.20 4.94
C ASN A 332 -21.26 -34.37 6.24
N ARG A 333 -21.85 -34.90 7.32
CA ARG A 333 -21.85 -34.21 8.62
C ARG A 333 -20.46 -33.89 9.14
N HIS A 334 -19.49 -34.79 8.97
CA HIS A 334 -18.13 -34.58 9.48
C HIS A 334 -17.41 -33.46 8.73
N GLU A 335 -17.59 -33.39 7.40
CA GLU A 335 -17.06 -32.29 6.58
C GLU A 335 -17.66 -30.94 6.99
N LEU A 336 -18.97 -30.89 7.28
CA LEU A 336 -19.65 -29.67 7.72
C LEU A 336 -19.19 -29.24 9.13
N GLU A 337 -18.99 -30.17 10.05
CA GLU A 337 -18.46 -29.89 11.39
C GLU A 337 -17.03 -29.33 11.32
N ALA A 338 -16.15 -29.94 10.50
CA ALA A 338 -14.79 -29.45 10.29
C ALA A 338 -14.79 -28.06 9.63
N LEU A 339 -15.66 -27.84 8.64
CA LEU A 339 -15.79 -26.54 7.97
C LEU A 339 -16.31 -25.45 8.93
N GLN A 340 -17.25 -25.79 9.81
CA GLN A 340 -17.75 -24.90 10.85
C GLN A 340 -16.63 -24.53 11.83
N GLU A 341 -15.81 -25.50 12.25
CA GLU A 341 -14.64 -25.24 13.10
C GLU A 341 -13.64 -24.28 12.42
N THR A 342 -13.33 -24.51 11.14
CA THR A 342 -12.49 -23.59 10.34
C THR A 342 -13.08 -22.18 10.29
N MET A 343 -14.41 -22.05 10.12
CA MET A 343 -15.09 -20.75 10.12
C MET A 343 -14.95 -20.05 11.46
N VAL A 344 -15.25 -20.74 12.56
CA VAL A 344 -15.17 -20.18 13.91
C VAL A 344 -13.73 -19.76 14.23
N ASN A 345 -12.74 -20.62 13.95
CA ASN A 345 -11.33 -20.31 14.16
C ASN A 345 -10.87 -19.09 13.33
N GLY A 346 -11.28 -19.03 12.06
CA GLY A 346 -11.00 -17.88 11.20
C GLY A 346 -11.62 -16.58 11.72
N VAL A 347 -12.87 -16.64 12.20
CA VAL A 347 -13.55 -15.48 12.81
C VAL A 347 -12.93 -15.09 14.14
N MET A 348 -12.52 -16.03 14.98
CA MET A 348 -11.78 -15.74 16.21
C MET A 348 -10.46 -15.00 15.92
N ASN A 349 -9.73 -15.40 14.87
CA ASN A 349 -8.50 -14.71 14.48
C ASN A 349 -8.77 -13.29 13.99
N LEU A 350 -9.77 -13.10 13.11
CA LEU A 350 -10.10 -11.77 12.60
C LEU A 350 -10.70 -10.86 13.70
N GLN A 351 -11.43 -11.41 14.68
CA GLN A 351 -11.98 -10.68 15.83
C GLN A 351 -10.88 -10.00 16.65
N LYS A 352 -9.69 -10.60 16.77
CA LYS A 352 -8.53 -9.95 17.43
C LYS A 352 -8.20 -8.59 16.80
N LYS A 353 -8.35 -8.46 15.48
CA LYS A 353 -8.14 -7.20 14.76
C LYS A 353 -9.29 -6.22 15.00
N VAL A 354 -10.53 -6.71 15.02
CA VAL A 354 -11.73 -5.95 15.35
C VAL A 354 -11.61 -5.34 16.76
N ASP A 355 -11.34 -6.16 17.77
CA ASP A 355 -11.16 -5.74 19.17
C ASP A 355 -10.05 -4.72 19.36
N ARG A 356 -9.02 -4.76 18.51
CA ARG A 356 -7.89 -3.82 18.56
C ARG A 356 -8.20 -2.46 17.95
N ASP A 357 -9.00 -2.40 16.89
CA ASP A 357 -9.19 -1.17 16.10
C ASP A 357 -10.54 -0.50 16.36
N VAL A 358 -11.59 -1.27 16.63
CA VAL A 358 -12.95 -0.77 16.91
C VAL A 358 -12.97 0.22 18.08
N PRO A 359 -12.34 -0.05 19.24
CA PRO A 359 -12.40 0.87 20.38
C PRO A 359 -11.84 2.25 20.04
N ILE A 360 -10.81 2.34 19.18
CA ILE A 360 -10.24 3.61 18.75
C ILE A 360 -11.27 4.40 17.96
N ILE A 361 -11.89 3.78 16.95
CA ILE A 361 -12.91 4.44 16.12
C ILE A 361 -14.16 4.81 16.94
N ARG A 362 -14.52 3.98 17.93
CA ARG A 362 -15.62 4.29 18.86
C ARG A 362 -15.34 5.53 19.71
N ALA A 363 -14.12 5.66 20.21
CA ALA A 363 -13.68 6.75 21.09
C ALA A 363 -13.45 8.09 20.37
N LEU A 364 -13.43 8.11 19.03
CA LEU A 364 -13.34 9.36 18.27
C LEU A 364 -14.63 10.17 18.41
N GLU A 365 -14.51 11.35 19.03
CA GLU A 365 -15.57 12.35 19.18
C GLU A 365 -15.63 13.26 17.94
N LEU A 366 -16.10 12.69 16.83
CA LEU A 366 -16.29 13.41 15.56
C LEU A 366 -17.77 13.46 15.19
N ASN A 367 -18.16 14.52 14.50
CA ASN A 367 -19.51 14.60 13.94
C ASN A 367 -19.71 13.50 12.89
N HIS A 368 -20.91 12.93 12.84
CA HIS A 368 -21.21 11.83 11.91
C HIS A 368 -20.97 12.23 10.44
N ASP A 369 -21.25 13.46 10.08
CA ASP A 369 -21.10 13.97 8.70
C ASP A 369 -19.65 14.38 8.36
N GLU A 370 -18.74 14.35 9.33
CA GLU A 370 -17.35 14.76 9.11
C GLU A 370 -16.63 13.80 8.16
N LYS A 371 -15.85 14.35 7.24
CA LYS A 371 -14.94 13.57 6.38
C LYS A 371 -13.57 13.44 7.02
N VAL A 372 -13.08 12.21 7.07
CA VAL A 372 -11.75 11.91 7.59
C VAL A 372 -11.06 10.91 6.64
N PRO A 373 -9.78 11.11 6.33
CA PRO A 373 -9.01 10.22 5.48
C PRO A 373 -8.59 8.97 6.26
N TYR A 374 -9.46 7.95 6.29
CA TYR A 374 -9.23 6.65 6.95
C TYR A 374 -8.33 5.69 6.17
N THR A 375 -7.71 6.13 5.06
CA THR A 375 -6.91 5.23 4.21
C THR A 375 -5.63 5.91 3.75
N ASN A 376 -4.52 5.17 3.80
CA ASN A 376 -3.25 5.59 3.21
C ASN A 376 -3.09 5.11 1.75
N ARG A 377 -4.15 4.55 1.12
CA ARG A 377 -4.11 3.96 -0.23
C ARG A 377 -3.47 4.88 -1.29
N ARG A 378 -3.68 6.19 -1.18
CA ARG A 378 -3.05 7.19 -2.08
C ARG A 378 -1.54 7.30 -1.88
N CYS A 379 -1.07 7.22 -0.65
CA CYS A 379 0.36 7.17 -0.31
C CYS A 379 1.00 5.92 -0.94
N GLU A 380 0.37 4.76 -0.78
CA GLU A 380 0.83 3.49 -1.38
C GLU A 380 0.87 3.55 -2.91
N SER A 381 -0.15 4.16 -3.53
CA SER A 381 -0.22 4.32 -4.99
C SER A 381 0.93 5.17 -5.51
N VAL A 382 1.30 6.24 -4.78
CA VAL A 382 2.47 7.06 -5.10
C VAL A 382 3.76 6.27 -4.93
N PHE A 383 3.89 5.43 -3.90
CA PHE A 383 5.03 4.53 -3.80
C PHE A 383 5.12 3.58 -4.98
N ALA A 384 4.02 2.96 -5.41
CA ALA A 384 4.03 2.06 -6.57
C ALA A 384 4.54 2.78 -7.84
N VAL A 385 4.07 4.01 -8.07
CA VAL A 385 4.55 4.86 -9.18
C VAL A 385 6.03 5.19 -9.01
N TYR A 386 6.46 5.60 -7.80
CA TYR A 386 7.85 5.91 -7.50
C TYR A 386 8.77 4.70 -7.75
N LYS A 387 8.40 3.50 -7.27
CA LYS A 387 9.16 2.26 -7.51
C LYS A 387 9.26 1.94 -9.00
N ALA A 388 8.16 2.08 -9.74
CA ALA A 388 8.14 1.83 -11.18
C ALA A 388 9.04 2.83 -11.93
N LEU A 389 8.99 4.11 -11.58
CA LEU A 389 9.84 5.15 -12.15
C LEU A 389 11.31 4.95 -11.77
N HIS A 390 11.61 4.63 -10.51
CA HIS A 390 12.97 4.33 -10.05
C HIS A 390 13.56 3.15 -10.81
N LYS A 391 12.83 2.04 -10.94
CA LYS A 391 13.27 0.87 -11.70
C LYS A 391 13.54 1.21 -13.16
N ARG A 392 12.63 1.97 -13.80
CA ARG A 392 12.84 2.47 -15.16
C ARG A 392 14.09 3.33 -15.25
N LEU A 393 14.26 4.29 -14.36
CA LEU A 393 15.42 5.18 -14.31
C LEU A 393 16.72 4.38 -14.12
N MET A 394 16.76 3.43 -13.18
CA MET A 394 17.94 2.62 -12.91
C MET A 394 18.29 1.71 -14.10
N SER A 395 17.28 1.22 -14.83
CA SER A 395 17.47 0.44 -16.07
C SER A 395 17.84 1.27 -17.29
N MET A 396 17.73 2.60 -17.24
CA MET A 396 18.13 3.47 -18.35
C MET A 396 19.65 3.59 -18.42
N ASN A 397 20.18 3.50 -19.64
CA ASN A 397 21.56 3.89 -19.93
C ASN A 397 21.77 5.40 -19.70
N SER A 398 23.02 5.83 -19.62
CA SER A 398 23.40 7.22 -19.33
C SER A 398 22.84 8.22 -20.34
N GLU A 399 22.72 7.82 -21.61
CA GLU A 399 22.15 8.65 -22.69
C GLU A 399 20.66 8.90 -22.51
N ASN A 400 19.88 7.87 -22.15
CA ASN A 400 18.45 7.99 -21.87
C ASN A 400 18.19 8.83 -20.62
N LYS A 401 19.02 8.68 -19.57
CA LYS A 401 18.97 9.55 -18.38
C LYS A 401 19.23 11.01 -18.75
N ALA A 402 20.24 11.27 -19.60
CA ALA A 402 20.55 12.60 -20.10
C ALA A 402 19.43 13.17 -21.01
N ALA A 403 18.78 12.33 -21.82
CA ALA A 403 17.65 12.73 -22.66
C ALA A 403 16.40 13.08 -21.83
N VAL A 404 16.04 12.27 -20.82
CA VAL A 404 14.93 12.57 -19.89
C VAL A 404 15.21 13.83 -19.07
N THR A 405 16.44 14.01 -18.62
CA THR A 405 16.86 15.21 -17.88
C THR A 405 16.79 16.45 -18.78
N ARG A 406 17.25 16.37 -20.03
CA ARG A 406 17.12 17.44 -21.03
C ARG A 406 15.65 17.73 -21.38
N ALA A 407 14.81 16.71 -21.53
CA ALA A 407 13.38 16.87 -21.80
C ALA A 407 12.64 17.56 -20.63
N ARG A 408 12.98 17.24 -19.38
CA ARG A 408 12.47 17.95 -18.19
C ARG A 408 12.92 19.41 -18.14
N MET A 409 14.20 19.67 -18.43
CA MET A 409 14.71 21.04 -18.51
C MET A 409 14.06 21.83 -19.66
N ASN A 410 13.73 21.20 -20.79
CA ASN A 410 13.06 21.83 -21.94
C ASN A 410 11.57 22.13 -21.74
N ASN A 411 10.92 21.58 -20.71
CA ASN A 411 9.57 22.01 -20.30
C ASN A 411 9.58 23.20 -19.33
N THR A 412 10.74 23.56 -18.78
CA THR A 412 10.89 24.75 -17.91
C THR A 412 10.63 26.04 -18.69
N PRO A 413 11.12 26.23 -19.93
CA PRO A 413 10.78 27.39 -20.77
C PRO A 413 9.29 27.51 -21.07
N ARG A 414 8.60 26.38 -21.30
CA ARG A 414 7.16 26.35 -21.56
C ARG A 414 6.34 26.70 -20.32
N TRP A 415 6.72 26.15 -19.17
CA TRP A 415 6.10 26.46 -17.88
C TRP A 415 6.41 27.88 -17.40
N LEU A 416 7.61 28.41 -17.69
CA LEU A 416 7.97 29.81 -17.44
C LEU A 416 7.16 30.75 -18.36
N GLY A 417 6.97 30.38 -19.64
CA GLY A 417 6.16 31.13 -20.60
C GLY A 417 4.67 31.20 -20.27
N GLU A 418 4.17 30.34 -19.37
CA GLU A 418 2.80 30.34 -18.84
C GLU A 418 2.64 31.25 -17.59
N LYS A 419 3.72 31.88 -17.10
CA LYS A 419 3.71 32.81 -15.95
C LYS A 419 3.75 34.26 -16.39
N SER A 420 3.24 35.17 -15.55
CA SER A 420 3.24 36.60 -15.86
C SER A 420 4.68 37.14 -15.96
N VAL A 421 4.88 38.19 -16.76
CA VAL A 421 6.22 38.79 -16.98
C VAL A 421 6.87 39.24 -15.66
N ASN A 422 6.06 39.63 -14.67
CA ASN A 422 6.55 40.02 -13.34
C ASN A 422 7.01 38.80 -12.52
N ASP A 423 6.28 37.68 -12.55
CA ASP A 423 6.67 36.44 -11.88
C ASP A 423 7.95 35.84 -12.49
N GLN A 424 8.13 35.99 -13.81
CA GLN A 424 9.34 35.58 -14.51
C GLN A 424 10.55 36.43 -14.09
N ALA A 425 10.37 37.74 -13.94
CA ALA A 425 11.45 38.67 -13.57
C ALA A 425 11.90 38.52 -12.10
N GLU A 426 10.97 38.26 -11.18
CA GLU A 426 11.26 38.05 -9.76
C GLU A 426 12.00 36.73 -9.51
N MET A 427 11.62 35.66 -10.22
CA MET A 427 12.31 34.37 -10.16
C MET A 427 13.68 34.36 -10.88
N LEU A 428 13.84 35.15 -11.94
CA LEU A 428 15.14 35.30 -12.62
C LEU A 428 16.15 36.04 -11.74
N LYS A 429 15.73 37.02 -10.93
CA LYS A 429 16.57 37.70 -9.94
C LYS A 429 17.14 36.74 -8.89
N LEU A 430 16.32 35.82 -8.38
CA LEU A 430 16.75 34.79 -7.42
C LEU A 430 17.77 33.79 -8.01
N SER A 431 17.68 33.50 -9.31
CA SER A 431 18.61 32.57 -9.98
C SER A 431 19.98 33.17 -10.33
N GLY A 432 20.11 34.50 -10.34
CA GLY A 432 21.35 35.19 -10.71
C GLY A 432 22.37 35.27 -9.58
N GLU A 433 21.92 35.50 -8.35
CA GLU A 433 22.79 35.70 -7.17
C GLU A 433 23.33 34.38 -6.63
N GLU A 434 22.51 33.32 -6.55
CA GLU A 434 22.96 31.98 -6.13
C GLU A 434 23.94 31.37 -7.15
N ARG A 435 23.74 31.63 -8.45
CA ARG A 435 24.62 31.10 -9.50
C ARG A 435 25.97 31.82 -9.53
N LYS A 436 26.01 33.13 -9.27
CA LYS A 436 27.26 33.88 -9.06
C LYS A 436 27.99 33.42 -7.80
N MET A 437 27.26 33.21 -6.69
CA MET A 437 27.84 32.74 -5.43
C MET A 437 28.44 31.32 -5.55
N VAL A 438 27.78 30.41 -6.27
CA VAL A 438 28.29 29.05 -6.50
C VAL A 438 29.47 29.03 -7.47
N ILE A 439 29.47 29.88 -8.49
CA ILE A 439 30.62 30.03 -9.41
C ILE A 439 31.82 30.62 -8.66
N GLU A 440 31.60 31.64 -7.84
CA GLU A 440 32.65 32.29 -7.05
C GLU A 440 33.19 31.37 -5.94
N ASN A 441 32.32 30.64 -5.24
CA ASN A 441 32.75 29.64 -4.25
C ASN A 441 33.53 28.49 -4.90
N ARG A 442 33.20 28.09 -6.13
CA ARG A 442 33.98 27.10 -6.89
C ARG A 442 35.33 27.66 -7.36
N ARG A 443 35.40 28.92 -7.76
CA ARG A 443 36.65 29.61 -8.13
C ARG A 443 37.58 29.71 -6.92
N LEU A 444 37.07 30.21 -5.79
CA LEU A 444 37.83 30.36 -4.54
C LEU A 444 38.27 29.00 -3.95
N ALA A 445 37.43 27.96 -4.05
CA ALA A 445 37.80 26.61 -3.63
C ALA A 445 38.91 26.01 -4.51
N ARG A 446 38.90 26.31 -5.81
CA ARG A 446 39.94 25.88 -6.75
C ARG A 446 41.26 26.58 -6.50
N GLU A 447 41.24 27.90 -6.29
CA GLU A 447 42.43 28.69 -5.97
C GLU A 447 43.05 28.28 -4.62
N ARG A 448 42.24 27.94 -3.61
CA ARG A 448 42.75 27.36 -2.35
C ARG A 448 43.38 25.99 -2.55
N TRP A 449 42.75 25.13 -3.35
CA TRP A 449 43.25 23.79 -3.61
C TRP A 449 44.54 23.80 -4.44
N GLU A 450 44.64 24.68 -5.44
CA GLU A 450 45.85 24.89 -6.24
C GLU A 450 47.01 25.43 -5.39
N LYS A 451 46.72 26.37 -4.46
CA LYS A 451 47.70 26.89 -3.51
C LYS A 451 48.12 25.85 -2.46
N GLU A 452 47.19 25.04 -1.95
CA GLU A 452 47.49 23.91 -1.05
C GLU A 452 48.31 22.81 -1.74
N ILE A 453 48.13 22.61 -3.06
CA ILE A 453 48.95 21.69 -3.86
C ILE A 453 50.35 22.27 -4.10
N GLU A 454 50.48 23.55 -4.46
CA GLU A 454 51.79 24.20 -4.60
C GLU A 454 52.58 24.17 -3.28
N ASP A 455 51.96 24.55 -2.16
CA ASP A 455 52.62 24.59 -0.85
C ASP A 455 53.02 23.19 -0.35
N LYS A 456 52.32 22.13 -0.78
CA LYS A 456 52.60 20.74 -0.40
C LYS A 456 53.60 20.07 -1.33
N TYR A 457 53.55 20.32 -2.63
CA TYR A 457 54.51 19.78 -3.59
C TYR A 457 55.88 20.46 -3.52
N PHE A 458 55.96 21.76 -3.20
CA PHE A 458 57.26 22.44 -3.06
C PHE A 458 57.99 22.06 -1.76
N LYS A 459 57.29 21.86 -0.65
CA LYS A 459 57.91 21.41 0.62
C LYS A 459 58.44 19.97 0.56
N ASP A 460 57.75 19.09 -0.17
CA ASP A 460 58.22 17.71 -0.36
C ASP A 460 59.41 17.64 -1.34
N LEU A 461 59.49 18.55 -2.33
CA LEU A 461 60.64 18.70 -3.24
C LEU A 461 61.88 19.32 -2.56
N GLU A 462 61.73 20.30 -1.67
CA GLU A 462 62.85 20.84 -0.88
C GLU A 462 63.47 19.79 0.05
N SER A 463 62.66 18.90 0.64
CA SER A 463 63.15 17.80 1.49
C SER A 463 63.90 16.68 0.75
N LEU A 464 63.74 16.61 -0.58
CA LEU A 464 64.42 15.66 -1.46
C LEU A 464 65.73 16.22 -2.07
N VAL A 465 66.00 17.53 -1.89
CA VAL A 465 67.24 18.19 -2.33
C VAL A 465 68.25 18.37 -1.18
N GLU A 466 67.83 18.20 0.08
CA GLU A 466 68.71 18.20 1.28
C GLU A 466 69.08 16.79 1.81
N LYS A 467 68.87 15.74 1.01
CA LYS A 467 69.52 14.42 1.13
C LYS A 467 70.29 14.13 -0.14
#